data_AF-A0A3D4YT66-F1
#
_entry.id   AF-A0A3D4YT66-F1
#
_cell.length_a   1.000
_cell.length_b   1.000
_cell.length_c   1.000
_cell.angle_alpha   90.00
_cell.angle_beta   90.00
_cell.angle_gamma   90.00
#
_symmetry.space_group_name_H-M   'P 1'
#
loop_
_entity.id
_entity.type
_entity.pdbx_description
1 polymer ?
#
loop_
_entity_poly.entity_id
_entity_poly.type
_entity_poly.pdbx_seq_one_letter_code
_entity_poly.pdbx_strand_id
1 'polypeptide(L)'
;MIRSRFVRSFVLVLTTFVAISCADFSTTAPVAAPAKAQDGLISDLLGVVTGLLGSVIRVIGFVTDPNGIDVYGVKWAPTHVNETRSVSATIGYNGGTLAIPGSDFTITFPKGALSTYTSITITSDASGYVSYDMQPHGLRFAKPVIVTQRLRNTAVYGTPLALNSFCAYFSTDLLDLSGILKALEIETTTIFAAPTGDQLIPEVETWQLNHFSRYMLASG
;
A
#
# COMPACT_ATOMS: atom_id res chain seq x y z
N MET A 1 50.10 -20.25 -60.58
CA MET A 1 50.03 -21.32 -59.56
C MET A 1 50.84 -20.88 -58.35
N ILE A 2 50.20 -20.29 -57.33
CA ILE A 2 50.85 -19.72 -56.14
C ILE A 2 50.57 -20.66 -54.96
N ARG A 3 51.63 -21.28 -54.42
CA ARG A 3 51.64 -22.15 -53.23
C ARG A 3 51.85 -21.25 -52.01
N SER A 4 50.88 -21.15 -51.10
CA SER A 4 50.69 -22.00 -49.92
C SER A 4 51.54 -21.62 -48.70
N ARG A 5 50.86 -20.94 -47.76
CA ARG A 5 50.77 -21.24 -46.33
C ARG A 5 52.00 -20.98 -45.44
N PHE A 6 51.96 -19.84 -44.76
CA PHE A 6 52.65 -19.58 -43.51
C PHE A 6 51.74 -18.73 -42.60
N VAL A 7 51.07 -19.33 -41.62
CA VAL A 7 50.74 -18.65 -40.36
C VAL A 7 50.84 -19.70 -39.26
N ARG A 8 51.77 -19.45 -38.34
CA ARG A 8 52.10 -20.29 -37.19
C ARG A 8 51.08 -20.07 -36.09
N SER A 9 50.54 -21.18 -35.59
CA SER A 9 49.74 -21.28 -34.38
C SER A 9 50.53 -20.82 -33.15
N PHE A 10 49.95 -19.94 -32.35
CA PHE A 10 50.37 -19.73 -30.96
C PHE A 10 49.22 -20.22 -30.07
N VAL A 11 49.47 -21.34 -29.40
CA VAL A 11 48.59 -21.96 -28.41
C VAL A 11 48.96 -21.34 -27.07
N LEU A 12 48.04 -20.60 -26.46
CA LEU A 12 48.16 -20.15 -25.07
C LEU A 12 47.17 -20.96 -24.23
N VAL A 13 47.73 -21.95 -23.53
CA VAL A 13 47.04 -22.78 -22.55
C VAL A 13 46.86 -21.95 -21.29
N LEU A 14 45.62 -21.54 -20.99
CA LEU A 14 45.27 -20.94 -19.70
C LEU A 14 44.57 -22.02 -18.87
N THR A 15 45.28 -22.50 -17.87
CA THR A 15 44.83 -23.49 -16.91
C THR A 15 43.81 -22.89 -15.93
N THR A 16 42.78 -23.68 -15.70
CA THR A 16 41.70 -23.51 -14.73
C THR A 16 42.20 -23.57 -13.29
N PHE A 17 41.80 -22.61 -12.46
CA PHE A 17 41.62 -22.81 -11.02
C PHE A 17 40.14 -22.65 -10.67
N VAL A 18 39.58 -23.73 -10.14
CA VAL A 18 38.25 -23.84 -9.57
C VAL A 18 38.30 -23.24 -8.17
N ALA A 19 37.50 -22.21 -7.91
CA ALA A 19 37.06 -21.86 -6.56
C ALA A 19 35.55 -22.04 -6.52
N ILE A 20 35.11 -23.23 -6.12
CA ILE A 20 33.75 -23.48 -5.65
C ILE A 20 33.67 -22.78 -4.29
N SER A 21 33.18 -21.54 -4.25
CA SER A 21 32.67 -21.00 -3.00
C SER A 21 31.25 -21.51 -2.83
N CYS A 22 31.05 -22.41 -1.87
CA CYS A 22 29.77 -22.60 -1.23
C CYS A 22 29.35 -21.25 -0.62
N ALA A 23 28.55 -20.48 -1.34
CA ALA A 23 27.71 -19.49 -0.69
C ALA A 23 26.51 -20.27 -0.17
N ASP A 24 26.51 -20.51 1.14
CA ASP A 24 25.35 -20.97 1.87
C ASP A 24 24.18 -20.04 1.52
N PHE A 25 23.22 -20.57 0.76
CA PHE A 25 21.91 -19.97 0.58
C PHE A 25 21.17 -20.12 1.92
N SER A 26 21.51 -19.27 2.88
CA SER A 26 20.69 -19.09 4.07
C SER A 26 19.51 -18.21 3.68
N THR A 27 18.31 -18.78 3.69
CA THR A 27 17.06 -18.05 3.61
C THR A 27 16.97 -17.11 4.82
N THR A 28 17.47 -15.88 4.68
CA THR A 28 17.18 -14.83 5.66
C THR A 28 15.69 -14.55 5.62
N ALA A 29 15.04 -14.90 6.72
CA ALA A 29 13.71 -14.47 7.13
C ALA A 29 13.49 -12.96 6.87
N PRO A 30 12.23 -12.50 6.71
CA PRO A 30 11.95 -11.11 6.43
C PRO A 30 12.56 -10.21 7.51
N VAL A 31 13.41 -9.28 7.08
CA VAL A 31 13.92 -8.20 7.93
C VAL A 31 12.72 -7.34 8.32
N ALA A 32 12.39 -7.36 9.61
CA ALA A 32 11.32 -6.56 10.20
C ALA A 32 11.46 -5.09 9.78
N ALA A 33 10.35 -4.49 9.35
CA ALA A 33 10.27 -3.07 9.04
C ALA A 33 10.71 -2.23 10.27
N PRO A 34 11.40 -1.10 10.07
CA PRO A 34 11.85 -0.26 11.17
C PRO A 34 10.63 0.33 11.92
N ALA A 35 10.36 -0.21 13.11
CA ALA A 35 9.20 0.14 13.94
C ALA A 35 9.33 1.48 14.71
N LYS A 36 10.23 2.40 14.33
CA LYS A 36 10.48 3.64 15.11
C LYS A 36 10.67 4.87 14.24
N ALA A 37 9.56 5.46 13.80
CA ALA A 37 9.50 6.86 13.36
C ALA A 37 8.10 7.52 13.52
N GLN A 38 7.12 6.85 14.14
CA GLN A 38 5.70 7.26 14.03
C GLN A 38 5.24 8.34 15.02
N ASP A 39 5.94 8.58 16.13
CA ASP A 39 5.44 9.49 17.18
C ASP A 39 5.44 10.98 16.78
N GLY A 40 6.37 11.41 15.92
CA GLY A 40 6.53 12.83 15.57
C GLY A 40 5.62 13.32 14.44
N LEU A 41 5.15 12.41 13.57
CA LEU A 41 4.31 12.74 12.41
C LEU A 41 2.82 12.79 12.74
N ILE A 42 2.41 12.10 13.81
CA ILE A 42 1.01 12.09 14.27
C ILE A 42 0.59 13.48 14.76
N SER A 43 1.46 14.22 15.47
CA SER A 43 1.11 15.56 15.98
C SER A 43 0.89 16.61 14.88
N ASP A 44 1.69 16.57 13.81
CA ASP A 44 1.62 17.56 12.72
C ASP A 44 0.49 17.22 11.73
N LEU A 45 0.22 15.92 11.53
CA LEU A 45 -0.90 15.43 10.72
C LEU A 45 -2.25 15.66 11.41
N LEU A 46 -2.33 15.49 12.74
CA LEU A 46 -3.55 15.79 13.50
C LEU A 46 -3.88 17.28 13.46
N GLY A 47 -2.90 18.20 13.44
CA GLY A 47 -3.16 19.64 13.40
C GLY A 47 -3.87 20.11 12.12
N VAL A 48 -3.52 19.54 10.96
CA VAL A 48 -4.12 19.91 9.66
C VAL A 48 -5.41 19.14 9.40
N VAL A 49 -5.52 17.90 9.89
CA VAL A 49 -6.68 17.03 9.65
C VAL A 49 -7.83 17.31 10.64
N THR A 50 -7.57 17.58 11.91
CA THR A 50 -8.63 17.83 12.91
C THR A 50 -9.38 19.16 12.70
N GLY A 51 -8.73 20.15 12.07
CA GLY A 51 -9.38 21.42 11.72
C GLY A 51 -10.42 21.32 10.59
N LEU A 52 -10.42 20.22 9.82
CA LEU A 52 -11.23 20.07 8.62
C LEU A 52 -12.05 18.75 8.55
N LEU A 53 -11.63 17.69 9.24
CA LEU A 53 -12.17 16.32 9.07
C LEU A 53 -12.88 15.75 10.31
N GLY A 54 -13.02 16.51 11.39
CA GLY A 54 -13.78 16.12 12.59
C GLY A 54 -12.93 15.55 13.72
N SER A 55 -13.56 14.83 14.65
CA SER A 55 -12.90 14.28 15.84
C SER A 55 -12.25 12.95 15.54
N VAL A 56 -11.02 12.74 16.02
CA VAL A 56 -10.40 11.40 16.05
C VAL A 56 -11.17 10.55 17.04
N ILE A 57 -11.69 9.43 16.59
CA ILE A 57 -12.45 8.50 17.43
C ILE A 57 -11.78 7.14 17.58
N ARG A 58 -10.83 6.81 16.69
CA ARG A 58 -10.04 5.57 16.82
C ARG A 58 -8.71 5.66 16.10
N VAL A 59 -7.71 4.98 16.67
CA VAL A 59 -6.41 4.70 16.06
C VAL A 59 -6.16 3.21 16.16
N ILE A 60 -5.79 2.58 15.04
CA ILE A 60 -5.38 1.18 14.96
C ILE A 60 -3.90 1.18 14.58
N GLY A 61 -3.09 0.45 15.35
CA GLY A 61 -1.66 0.35 15.11
C GLY A 61 -1.32 -0.55 13.92
N PHE A 62 -0.10 -0.42 13.41
CA PHE A 62 0.43 -1.34 12.40
C PHE A 62 0.56 -2.77 12.96
N VAL A 63 0.13 -3.76 12.20
CA VAL A 63 0.26 -5.19 12.53
C VAL A 63 0.89 -5.92 11.36
N THR A 64 2.06 -6.49 11.57
CA THR A 64 2.66 -7.48 10.66
C THR A 64 2.11 -8.87 10.97
N ASP A 65 1.73 -9.64 9.96
CA ASP A 65 1.23 -11.01 10.11
C ASP A 65 0.02 -11.10 11.07
N PRO A 66 -1.16 -10.56 10.67
CA PRO A 66 -2.35 -10.48 11.51
C PRO A 66 -3.06 -11.84 11.73
N ASN A 67 -2.30 -12.92 11.89
CA ASN A 67 -2.82 -14.26 12.15
C ASN A 67 -3.72 -14.27 13.40
N GLY A 68 -4.94 -14.82 13.24
CA GLY A 68 -5.94 -14.87 14.29
C GLY A 68 -6.84 -13.63 14.39
N ILE A 69 -6.66 -12.64 13.51
CA ILE A 69 -7.62 -11.56 13.29
C ILE A 69 -8.50 -11.94 12.10
N ASP A 70 -9.80 -12.01 12.31
CA ASP A 70 -10.76 -12.23 11.22
C ASP A 70 -10.88 -10.94 10.40
N VAL A 71 -10.30 -10.93 9.20
CA VAL A 71 -10.33 -9.75 8.31
C VAL A 71 -11.38 -9.95 7.23
N TYR A 72 -12.33 -9.02 7.10
CA TYR A 72 -13.37 -9.05 6.07
C TYR A 72 -13.25 -7.83 5.15
N GLY A 73 -13.28 -8.05 3.84
CA GLY A 73 -13.25 -6.96 2.87
C GLY A 73 -14.51 -6.10 2.93
N VAL A 74 -14.35 -4.79 2.97
CA VAL A 74 -15.45 -3.84 2.94
C VAL A 74 -15.93 -3.65 1.50
N LYS A 75 -17.24 -3.78 1.31
CA LYS A 75 -17.92 -3.52 0.04
C LYS A 75 -18.24 -2.04 -0.11
N TRP A 76 -18.37 -1.59 -1.36
CA TRP A 76 -19.08 -0.35 -1.66
C TRP A 76 -20.56 -0.48 -1.28
N ALA A 77 -21.22 0.64 -0.98
CA ALA A 77 -22.65 0.67 -0.74
C ALA A 77 -23.41 0.25 -2.02
N PRO A 78 -24.63 -0.32 -1.92
CA PRO A 78 -25.39 -0.78 -3.08
C PRO A 78 -25.68 0.30 -4.14
N THR A 79 -25.67 1.58 -3.75
CA THR A 79 -25.88 2.73 -4.63
C THR A 79 -24.61 3.18 -5.36
N HIS A 80 -23.45 2.64 -5.00
CA HIS A 80 -22.19 2.97 -5.65
C HIS A 80 -22.07 2.26 -6.99
N VAL A 81 -21.60 2.99 -8.01
CA VAL A 81 -21.34 2.42 -9.34
C VAL A 81 -19.95 1.78 -9.34
N ASN A 82 -19.93 0.45 -9.31
CA ASN A 82 -18.71 -0.36 -9.36
C ASN A 82 -18.18 -0.43 -10.79
N GLU A 83 -17.13 0.32 -11.09
CA GLU A 83 -16.43 0.29 -12.37
C GLU A 83 -14.92 0.46 -12.15
N THR A 84 -14.12 -0.03 -13.09
CA THR A 84 -12.67 0.15 -13.03
C THR A 84 -12.33 1.61 -13.27
N ARG A 85 -11.60 2.21 -12.33
CA ARG A 85 -11.12 3.61 -12.44
C ARG A 85 -9.65 3.68 -12.06
N SER A 86 -8.89 4.49 -12.78
CA SER A 86 -7.46 4.66 -12.52
C SER A 86 -7.04 6.12 -12.54
N VAL A 87 -5.97 6.42 -11.81
CA VAL A 87 -5.26 7.70 -11.85
C VAL A 87 -3.76 7.44 -11.95
N SER A 88 -3.06 8.26 -12.74
CA SER A 88 -1.61 8.16 -12.89
C SER A 88 -0.94 9.52 -12.84
N ALA A 89 0.27 9.57 -12.29
CA ALA A 89 1.14 10.74 -12.35
C ALA A 89 2.60 10.36 -12.13
N THR A 90 3.51 11.22 -12.57
CA THR A 90 4.93 11.13 -12.21
C THR A 90 5.16 11.89 -10.90
N ILE A 91 5.48 11.17 -9.82
CA ILE A 91 5.75 11.76 -8.50
C ILE A 91 7.25 11.73 -8.24
N GLY A 92 7.81 12.84 -7.76
CA GLY A 92 9.23 12.95 -7.40
C GLY A 92 9.44 13.49 -5.99
N TYR A 93 10.60 14.10 -5.74
CA TYR A 93 10.98 14.59 -4.41
C TYR A 93 9.98 15.58 -3.78
N ASN A 94 9.32 16.40 -4.58
CA ASN A 94 8.35 17.38 -4.08
C ASN A 94 7.05 16.74 -3.56
N GLY A 95 6.84 15.44 -3.79
CA GLY A 95 5.59 14.77 -3.46
C GLY A 95 4.46 15.15 -4.42
N GLY A 96 3.23 14.98 -3.97
CA GLY A 96 2.03 15.26 -4.77
C GLY A 96 0.81 14.56 -4.18
N THR A 97 -0.34 14.75 -4.83
CA THR A 97 -1.60 14.11 -4.44
C THR A 97 -2.27 13.52 -5.67
N LEU A 98 -2.81 12.32 -5.53
CA LEU A 98 -3.65 11.68 -6.55
C LEU A 98 -5.00 11.36 -5.94
N ALA A 99 -6.06 11.56 -6.72
CA ALA A 99 -7.42 11.16 -6.37
C ALA A 99 -7.99 10.34 -7.51
N ILE A 100 -8.64 9.23 -7.19
CA ILE A 100 -9.35 8.44 -8.18
C ILE A 100 -10.78 8.99 -8.22
N PRO A 101 -11.24 9.52 -9.37
CA PRO A 101 -12.60 10.05 -9.48
C PRO A 101 -13.62 8.98 -9.07
N GLY A 102 -14.63 9.36 -8.29
CA GLY A 102 -15.75 8.48 -7.97
C GLY A 102 -15.49 7.34 -6.99
N SER A 103 -14.28 7.13 -6.47
CA SER A 103 -13.99 6.09 -5.45
C SER A 103 -13.72 6.65 -4.04
N ASP A 104 -13.96 7.94 -3.82
CA ASP A 104 -13.70 8.62 -2.52
C ASP A 104 -12.30 8.43 -1.94
N PHE A 105 -11.35 8.04 -2.81
CA PHE A 105 -9.98 7.74 -2.49
C PHE A 105 -9.08 8.92 -2.84
N THR A 106 -8.18 9.26 -1.95
CA THR A 106 -7.08 10.19 -2.20
C THR A 106 -5.81 9.66 -1.56
N ILE A 107 -4.67 9.82 -2.22
CA ILE A 107 -3.36 9.53 -1.67
C ILE A 107 -2.47 10.76 -1.77
N THR A 108 -1.73 11.03 -0.70
CA THR A 108 -0.79 12.15 -0.63
C THR A 108 0.61 11.63 -0.35
N PHE A 109 1.52 11.96 -1.25
CA PHE A 109 2.95 11.72 -1.13
C PHE A 109 3.59 12.94 -0.49
N PRO A 110 4.07 12.85 0.76
CA PRO A 110 4.77 13.98 1.35
C PRO A 110 6.10 14.24 0.63
N LYS A 111 6.58 15.48 0.74
CA LYS A 111 7.91 15.86 0.24
C LYS A 111 8.99 14.93 0.81
N GLY A 112 9.77 14.34 -0.08
CA GLY A 112 10.84 13.38 0.25
C GLY A 112 10.36 11.94 0.45
N ALA A 113 9.09 11.60 0.17
CA ALA A 113 8.65 10.20 0.13
C ALA A 113 9.38 9.39 -0.95
N LEU A 114 9.68 10.04 -2.09
CA LEU A 114 10.45 9.50 -3.19
C LEU A 114 11.69 10.36 -3.45
N SER A 115 12.81 9.75 -3.81
CA SER A 115 14.05 10.46 -4.21
C SER A 115 14.18 10.60 -5.73
N THR A 116 13.44 9.80 -6.49
CA THR A 116 13.48 9.73 -7.95
C THR A 116 12.07 9.97 -8.49
N TYR A 117 11.96 10.57 -9.69
CA TYR A 117 10.69 10.66 -10.39
C TYR A 117 10.22 9.25 -10.77
N THR A 118 9.05 8.85 -10.28
CA THR A 118 8.46 7.53 -10.49
C THR A 118 7.07 7.68 -11.08
N SER A 119 6.78 6.93 -12.14
CA SER A 119 5.42 6.82 -12.68
C SER A 119 4.59 5.99 -11.73
N ILE A 120 3.56 6.61 -11.17
CA ILE A 120 2.61 5.99 -10.25
C ILE A 120 1.28 5.78 -10.99
N THR A 121 0.68 4.61 -10.80
CA THR A 121 -0.69 4.31 -11.25
C THR A 121 -1.45 3.65 -10.13
N ILE A 122 -2.67 4.10 -9.85
CA ILE A 122 -3.54 3.50 -8.84
C ILE A 122 -4.86 3.18 -9.50
N THR A 123 -5.34 1.94 -9.32
CA THR A 123 -6.58 1.44 -9.92
C THR A 123 -7.53 0.93 -8.85
N SER A 124 -8.75 1.47 -8.82
CA SER A 124 -9.90 0.84 -8.16
C SER A 124 -10.53 -0.12 -9.16
N ASP A 125 -10.76 -1.37 -8.78
CA ASP A 125 -11.36 -2.36 -9.66
C ASP A 125 -12.91 -2.35 -9.60
N ALA A 126 -13.53 -3.15 -10.47
CA ALA A 126 -14.99 -3.31 -10.52
C ALA A 126 -15.50 -4.46 -9.62
N SER A 127 -14.73 -4.92 -8.65
CA SER A 127 -15.08 -6.09 -7.82
C SER A 127 -16.28 -5.85 -6.88
N GLY A 128 -16.61 -4.58 -6.64
CA GLY A 128 -17.58 -4.17 -5.62
C GLY A 128 -17.01 -4.04 -4.22
N TYR A 129 -15.71 -4.28 -4.05
CA TYR A 129 -14.98 -4.02 -2.81
C TYR A 129 -14.18 -2.72 -2.91
N VAL A 130 -13.95 -2.10 -1.76
CA VAL A 130 -13.12 -0.90 -1.62
C VAL A 130 -11.65 -1.35 -1.69
N SER A 131 -11.14 -1.50 -2.91
CA SER A 131 -9.79 -2.04 -3.15
C SER A 131 -9.01 -1.21 -4.17
N TYR A 132 -7.69 -1.20 -4.02
CA TYR A 132 -6.77 -0.40 -4.82
C TYR A 132 -5.53 -1.20 -5.19
N ASP A 133 -5.28 -1.32 -6.48
CA ASP A 133 -4.03 -1.83 -7.04
C ASP A 133 -3.07 -0.66 -7.28
N MET A 134 -1.97 -0.59 -6.51
CA MET A 134 -1.01 0.53 -6.56
C MET A 134 0.29 0.11 -7.24
N GLN A 135 0.60 0.70 -8.39
CA GLN A 135 1.78 0.38 -9.18
C GLN A 135 2.82 1.50 -9.16
N PRO A 136 4.13 1.16 -9.22
CA PRO A 136 4.66 -0.20 -9.30
C PRO A 136 4.64 -0.92 -7.93
N HIS A 137 4.27 -2.20 -7.94
CA HIS A 137 4.30 -3.03 -6.73
C HIS A 137 5.71 -3.11 -6.15
N GLY A 138 5.81 -3.17 -4.82
CA GLY A 138 7.07 -3.23 -4.09
C GLY A 138 7.82 -1.91 -3.98
N LEU A 139 7.33 -0.81 -4.58
CA LEU A 139 7.90 0.52 -4.37
C LEU A 139 7.82 0.89 -2.89
N ARG A 140 8.97 1.18 -2.27
CA ARG A 140 9.06 1.59 -0.85
C ARG A 140 9.28 3.08 -0.74
N PHE A 141 8.66 3.69 0.26
CA PHE A 141 8.77 5.13 0.51
C PHE A 141 9.75 5.44 1.65
N ALA A 142 10.51 6.52 1.49
CA ALA A 142 11.38 7.02 2.56
C ALA A 142 10.58 7.72 3.68
N LYS A 143 9.34 8.11 3.38
CA LYS A 143 8.35 8.62 4.33
C LYS A 143 7.00 7.99 4.01
N PRO A 144 6.19 7.60 5.01
CA PRO A 144 4.89 7.02 4.75
C PRO A 144 4.02 7.95 3.88
N VAL A 145 3.34 7.37 2.89
CA VAL A 145 2.32 8.08 2.12
C VAL A 145 0.99 7.98 2.86
N ILE A 146 0.16 9.00 2.76
CA ILE A 146 -1.11 9.06 3.50
C ILE A 146 -2.23 8.83 2.51
N VAL A 147 -3.02 7.79 2.75
CA VAL A 147 -4.26 7.54 2.03
C VAL A 147 -5.42 8.07 2.87
N THR A 148 -6.42 8.61 2.19
CA THR A 148 -7.70 9.02 2.75
C THR A 148 -8.81 8.31 1.99
N GLN A 149 -9.66 7.61 2.72
CA GLN A 149 -10.87 6.97 2.22
C GLN A 149 -12.08 7.57 2.91
N ARG A 150 -13.04 8.10 2.15
CA ARG A 150 -14.34 8.46 2.75
C ARG A 150 -15.21 7.22 2.90
N LEU A 151 -15.87 7.11 4.03
CA LEU A 151 -16.67 5.94 4.37
C LEU A 151 -18.10 6.05 3.85
N ARG A 152 -18.61 7.26 3.56
CA ARG A 152 -20.02 7.53 3.19
C ARG A 152 -20.61 6.62 2.11
N ASN A 153 -19.82 6.22 1.13
CA ASN A 153 -20.26 5.38 0.02
C ASN A 153 -19.89 3.89 0.20
N THR A 154 -19.50 3.47 1.41
CA THR A 154 -19.15 2.08 1.73
C THR A 154 -20.30 1.39 2.47
N ALA A 155 -20.33 0.06 2.45
CA ALA A 155 -21.35 -0.73 3.12
C ALA A 155 -21.25 -0.67 4.66
N VAL A 156 -20.13 -0.21 5.23
CA VAL A 156 -19.95 -0.08 6.68
C VAL A 156 -20.41 1.28 7.22
N TYR A 157 -20.69 2.25 6.36
CA TYR A 157 -21.10 3.60 6.79
C TYR A 157 -22.34 3.58 7.69
N GLY A 158 -22.28 4.29 8.80
CA GLY A 158 -23.36 4.33 9.79
C GLY A 158 -23.55 3.02 10.58
N THR A 159 -22.66 2.05 10.43
CA THR A 159 -22.67 0.79 11.19
C THR A 159 -21.54 0.76 12.23
N PRO A 160 -21.65 -0.06 13.28
CA PRO A 160 -20.55 -0.26 14.24
C PRO A 160 -19.26 -0.79 13.59
N LEU A 161 -19.34 -1.50 12.45
CA LEU A 161 -18.18 -2.04 11.75
C LEU A 161 -17.24 -0.94 11.23
N ALA A 162 -17.74 0.27 10.96
CA ALA A 162 -16.90 1.40 10.55
C ALA A 162 -15.95 1.89 11.65
N LEU A 163 -16.15 1.50 12.92
CA LEU A 163 -15.18 1.75 13.99
C LEU A 163 -14.05 0.71 13.97
N ASN A 164 -14.30 -0.45 13.39
CA ASN A 164 -13.35 -1.55 13.29
C ASN A 164 -12.78 -1.70 11.89
N SER A 165 -12.91 -0.67 11.05
CA SER A 165 -12.33 -0.68 9.73
C SER A 165 -10.86 -0.27 9.75
N PHE A 166 -10.09 -0.90 8.86
CA PHE A 166 -8.66 -0.68 8.68
C PHE A 166 -8.27 -0.98 7.23
N CYS A 167 -7.13 -0.45 6.80
CA CYS A 167 -6.53 -0.88 5.54
C CYS A 167 -5.68 -2.13 5.72
N ALA A 168 -5.87 -3.10 4.85
CA ALA A 168 -5.12 -4.34 4.84
C ALA A 168 -4.41 -4.54 3.50
N TYR A 169 -3.18 -5.03 3.57
CA TYR A 169 -2.39 -5.51 2.44
C TYR A 169 -2.65 -7.01 2.23
N PHE A 170 -2.84 -7.41 0.98
CA PHE A 170 -3.04 -8.81 0.58
C PHE A 170 -2.06 -9.22 -0.52
N SER A 171 -1.70 -10.50 -0.59
CA SER A 171 -0.90 -10.99 -1.71
C SER A 171 -1.64 -10.74 -3.04
N THR A 172 -0.87 -10.54 -4.11
CA THR A 172 -1.39 -10.27 -5.46
C THR A 172 -2.13 -11.45 -6.10
N ASP A 173 -2.16 -12.61 -5.43
CA ASP A 173 -2.88 -13.80 -5.90
C ASP A 173 -4.39 -13.58 -5.93
N LEU A 174 -5.13 -14.53 -6.52
CA LEU A 174 -6.59 -14.49 -6.56
C LEU A 174 -7.14 -14.44 -5.13
N LEU A 175 -7.56 -13.24 -4.71
CA LEU A 175 -8.19 -13.04 -3.43
C LEU A 175 -9.56 -13.73 -3.46
N ASP A 176 -9.72 -14.78 -2.65
CA ASP A 176 -11.03 -15.31 -2.37
C ASP A 176 -11.74 -14.32 -1.45
N LEU A 177 -12.65 -13.53 -2.03
CA LEU A 177 -13.40 -12.50 -1.31
C LEU A 177 -14.59 -13.07 -0.52
N SER A 178 -14.80 -14.40 -0.58
CA SER A 178 -15.86 -15.08 0.16
C SER A 178 -15.37 -15.53 1.54
N GLY A 179 -15.48 -14.64 2.53
CA GLY A 179 -15.22 -14.94 3.93
C GLY A 179 -14.03 -14.21 4.53
N ILE A 180 -13.27 -14.90 5.38
CA ILE A 180 -12.11 -14.35 6.10
C ILE A 180 -10.92 -14.26 5.13
N LEU A 181 -10.44 -13.04 4.94
CA LEU A 181 -9.31 -12.72 4.08
C LEU A 181 -7.99 -12.92 4.83
N LYS A 182 -6.98 -13.45 4.14
CA LYS A 182 -5.62 -13.58 4.67
C LYS A 182 -4.83 -12.30 4.43
N ALA A 183 -5.02 -11.31 5.30
CA ALA A 183 -4.20 -10.11 5.30
C ALA A 183 -2.75 -10.45 5.66
N LEU A 184 -1.80 -9.80 4.99
CA LEU A 184 -0.38 -9.91 5.28
C LEU A 184 0.06 -8.81 6.26
N GLU A 185 -0.56 -7.64 6.15
CA GLU A 185 -0.31 -6.49 7.03
C GLU A 185 -1.63 -5.74 7.26
N ILE A 186 -1.79 -5.16 8.46
CA ILE A 186 -2.80 -4.15 8.77
C ILE A 186 -2.08 -2.83 8.97
N GLU A 187 -2.50 -1.80 8.24
CA GLU A 187 -1.85 -0.50 8.22
C GLU A 187 -2.27 0.38 9.39
N THR A 188 -1.37 1.28 9.79
CA THR A 188 -1.71 2.28 10.81
C THR A 188 -2.87 3.13 10.30
N THR A 189 -3.98 3.05 11.02
CA THR A 189 -5.27 3.62 10.60
C THR A 189 -5.74 4.62 11.63
N THR A 190 -6.24 5.77 11.16
CA THR A 190 -6.95 6.75 12.00
C THR A 190 -8.35 6.99 11.44
N ILE A 191 -9.35 6.90 12.30
CA ILE A 191 -10.76 7.12 11.94
C ILE A 191 -11.21 8.46 12.50
N PHE A 192 -11.75 9.29 11.61
CA PHE A 192 -12.32 10.59 11.91
C PHE A 192 -13.84 10.54 11.76
N ALA A 193 -14.53 11.18 12.70
CA ALA A 193 -15.98 11.28 12.68
C ALA A 193 -16.46 12.72 12.69
N ALA A 194 -17.60 12.92 12.03
CA ALA A 194 -18.37 14.16 12.10
C ALA A 194 -19.62 13.97 12.97
N PRO A 195 -20.06 15.03 13.67
CA PRO A 195 -21.33 15.00 14.38
C PRO A 195 -22.50 14.92 13.40
N THR A 196 -23.43 14.00 13.65
CA THR A 196 -24.73 13.90 13.00
C THR A 196 -25.79 13.78 14.10
N GLY A 197 -26.41 14.92 14.44
CA GLY A 197 -27.21 15.02 15.66
C GLY A 197 -26.34 14.80 16.90
N ASP A 198 -26.78 13.93 17.81
CA ASP A 198 -26.06 13.60 19.05
C ASP A 198 -25.02 12.47 18.89
N GLN A 199 -24.83 11.96 17.67
CA GLN A 199 -23.92 10.85 17.38
C GLN A 199 -22.70 11.31 16.58
N LEU A 200 -21.54 10.71 16.87
CA LEU A 200 -20.35 10.81 16.02
C LEU A 200 -20.37 9.66 15.01
N ILE A 201 -20.43 9.99 13.72
CA ILE A 201 -20.45 8.99 12.64
C ILE A 201 -19.06 8.96 11.99
N PRO A 202 -18.42 7.78 11.85
CA PRO A 202 -17.20 7.63 11.07
C PRO A 202 -17.41 8.11 9.62
N GLU A 203 -16.68 9.14 9.22
CA GLU A 203 -16.79 9.74 7.88
C GLU A 203 -15.57 9.45 7.02
N VAL A 204 -14.40 9.42 7.65
CA VAL A 204 -13.12 9.33 6.96
C VAL A 204 -12.19 8.39 7.71
N GLU A 205 -11.51 7.57 6.94
CA GLU A 205 -10.42 6.74 7.41
C GLU A 205 -9.13 7.14 6.69
N THR A 206 -8.03 7.25 7.42
CA THR A 206 -6.72 7.53 6.85
C THR A 206 -5.72 6.43 7.18
N TRP A 207 -4.89 6.07 6.20
CA TRP A 207 -3.89 5.00 6.31
C TRP A 207 -2.50 5.53 6.02
N GLN A 208 -1.50 5.00 6.71
CA GLN A 208 -0.10 5.24 6.38
C GLN A 208 0.45 4.04 5.62
N LEU A 209 0.88 4.22 4.37
CA LEU A 209 1.48 3.14 3.58
C LEU A 209 2.99 3.33 3.47
N ASN A 210 3.73 2.26 3.70
CA ASN A 210 5.20 2.24 3.58
C ASN A 210 5.69 1.67 2.24
N HIS A 211 4.82 0.98 1.54
CA HIS A 211 5.10 0.43 0.22
C HIS A 211 3.85 0.34 -0.65
N PHE A 212 4.05 0.15 -1.95
CA PHE A 212 2.97 -0.08 -2.90
C PHE A 212 2.70 -1.54 -3.13
N SER A 213 1.42 -1.85 -3.16
CA SER A 213 0.88 -3.17 -3.34
C SER A 213 -0.61 -3.08 -3.67
N ARG A 214 -1.34 -4.20 -3.56
CA ARG A 214 -2.79 -4.20 -3.49
C ARG A 214 -3.26 -4.02 -2.05
N TYR A 215 -4.09 -3.03 -1.84
CA TYR A 215 -4.69 -2.71 -0.55
C TYR A 215 -6.21 -2.76 -0.65
N MET A 216 -6.87 -3.08 0.46
CA MET A 216 -8.32 -3.04 0.56
C MET A 216 -8.72 -2.50 1.93
N LEU A 217 -9.81 -1.72 1.95
CA LEU A 217 -10.48 -1.39 3.19
C LEU A 217 -11.15 -2.66 3.71
N ALA A 218 -10.85 -3.02 4.94
CA ALA A 218 -11.34 -4.20 5.61
C ALA A 218 -11.91 -3.85 6.99
N SER A 219 -12.55 -4.81 7.64
CA SER A 219 -13.04 -4.71 9.01
C SER A 219 -12.90 -6.04 9.75
N GLY A 220 -12.75 -6.00 11.07
CA GLY A 220 -12.55 -7.18 11.92
C GLY A 220 -12.45 -6.85 13.39
#